data_AF-A0A163GIP7-F1
#
_entry.id   AF-A0A163GIP7-F1
#
_cell.length_a   1.000
_cell.length_b   1.000
_cell.length_c   1.000
_cell.angle_alpha   90.00
_cell.angle_beta   90.00
_cell.angle_gamma   90.00
#
_symmetry.space_group_name_H-M   'P 1'
#
loop_
_entity.id
_entity.type
_entity.pdbx_description
1 polymer ?
#
loop_
_entity_poly.entity_id
_entity_poly.type
_entity_poly.pdbx_seq_one_letter_code
_entity_poly.pdbx_strand_id
1 'polypeptide(L)'
;MVKSAENYLEFKRTLGQLLFLAHRHHDPVEQKEYQLKYNSLRLKEIDYKTTELSEEQKIELTCLDLLIALYDQYNSEVSDMRRSEIHNEIIALSEQLRVARDT
;
A
#
# COMPACT_ATOMS: atom_id res chain seq x y z
N MET A 1 18.45 3.10 -10.75
CA MET A 1 17.65 1.87 -10.55
C MET A 1 17.19 1.39 -11.91
N VAL A 2 17.14 0.09 -12.16
CA VAL A 2 16.60 -0.42 -13.45
C VAL A 2 15.09 -0.34 -13.39
N LYS A 3 14.46 0.35 -14.34
CA LYS A 3 13.00 0.40 -14.45
C LYS A 3 12.51 -0.91 -15.05
N SER A 4 11.69 -1.65 -14.30
CA SER A 4 11.05 -2.88 -14.74
C SER A 4 9.68 -3.02 -14.07
N ALA A 5 8.79 -3.82 -14.65
CA ALA A 5 7.49 -4.11 -14.08
C ALA A 5 7.61 -4.68 -12.66
N GLU A 6 8.50 -5.65 -12.48
CA GLU A 6 8.77 -6.30 -11.19
C GLU A 6 9.20 -5.28 -10.13
N ASN A 7 10.14 -4.39 -10.46
CA ASN A 7 10.62 -3.38 -9.52
C ASN A 7 9.52 -2.36 -9.18
N TYR A 8 8.63 -2.05 -10.12
CA TYR A 8 7.54 -1.11 -9.88
C TYR A 8 6.43 -1.73 -9.02
N LEU A 9 6.08 -2.99 -9.28
CA LEU A 9 5.14 -3.74 -8.44
C LEU A 9 5.70 -3.93 -7.03
N GLU A 10 6.97 -4.29 -6.90
CA GLU A 10 7.64 -4.42 -5.59
C GLU A 10 7.67 -3.10 -4.82
N PHE A 11 7.94 -1.99 -5.51
CA PHE A 11 7.83 -0.66 -4.93
C PHE A 11 6.41 -0.38 -4.39
N LYS A 12 5.37 -0.70 -5.17
CA LYS A 12 3.97 -0.51 -4.76
C LYS A 12 3.57 -1.44 -3.60
N ARG A 13 4.04 -2.69 -3.59
CA ARG A 13 3.88 -3.62 -2.46
C ARG A 13 4.55 -3.07 -1.19
N THR A 14 5.76 -2.55 -1.32
CA THR A 14 6.49 -1.92 -0.20
C THR A 14 5.71 -0.74 0.38
N LEU A 15 5.12 0.12 -0.47
CA LEU A 15 4.26 1.21 -0.01
C LEU A 15 3.04 0.68 0.76
N GLY A 16 2.36 -0.34 0.24
CA GLY A 16 1.24 -1.00 0.93
C GLY A 16 1.64 -1.61 2.27
N GLN A 17 2.82 -2.24 2.35
CA GLN A 17 3.33 -2.87 3.57
C GLN A 17 3.63 -1.84 4.65
N LEU A 18 4.21 -0.69 4.29
CA LEU A 18 4.46 0.40 5.22
C LEU A 18 3.16 0.95 5.81
N LEU A 19 2.11 1.09 4.99
CA LEU A 19 0.79 1.53 5.48
C LEU A 19 0.14 0.48 6.37
N PHE A 20 0.25 -0.80 6.02
CA PHE A 20 -0.22 -1.91 6.85
C PHE A 20 0.47 -1.92 8.22
N LEU A 21 1.80 -1.77 8.25
CA LEU A 21 2.58 -1.70 9.48
C LEU A 21 2.21 -0.47 10.32
N ALA A 22 2.07 0.71 9.68
CA ALA A 22 1.63 1.93 10.34
C ALA A 22 0.24 1.76 10.98
N HIS A 23 -0.65 1.01 10.34
CA HIS A 23 -1.99 0.73 10.85
C HIS A 23 -2.00 -0.30 11.98
N ARG A 24 -1.24 -1.40 11.86
CA ARG A 24 -1.29 -2.52 12.81
C ARG A 24 -0.46 -2.33 14.07
N HIS A 25 0.55 -1.46 14.06
CA HIS A 25 1.42 -1.30 15.22
C HIS A 25 0.68 -0.69 16.40
N HIS A 26 0.96 -1.12 17.62
CA HIS A 26 0.37 -0.52 18.83
C HIS A 26 1.17 0.68 19.35
N ASP A 27 2.46 0.78 18.99
CA ASP A 27 3.34 1.86 19.41
C ASP A 27 3.19 3.09 18.50
N PRO A 28 2.72 4.25 19.00
CA PRO A 28 2.54 5.45 18.20
C PRO A 28 3.84 6.01 17.60
N VAL A 29 5.00 5.72 18.21
CA VAL A 29 6.31 6.10 17.65
C VAL A 29 6.56 5.32 16.37
N GLU A 30 6.41 4.00 16.41
CA GLU A 30 6.63 3.15 15.25
C GLU A 30 5.59 3.41 14.14
N GLN A 31 4.32 3.61 14.49
CA GLN A 31 3.30 4.01 13.51
C GLN A 31 3.74 5.25 12.71
N LYS A 32 4.24 6.27 13.44
CA LYS A 32 4.73 7.50 12.82
C LYS A 32 5.96 7.26 11.97
N GLU A 33 6.89 6.39 12.39
CA GLU A 33 8.05 6.02 11.59
C GLU A 33 7.66 5.35 10.27
N TYR A 34 6.74 4.38 10.30
CA TYR A 34 6.26 3.72 9.08
C TYR A 34 5.54 4.71 8.15
N GLN A 35 4.72 5.59 8.69
CA GLN A 35 4.05 6.64 7.91
C GLN A 35 5.06 7.61 7.28
N LEU A 36 6.11 8.00 8.01
CA LEU A 36 7.20 8.85 7.49
C LEU A 36 7.99 8.15 6.38
N LYS A 37 8.29 6.85 6.54
CA LYS A 37 8.93 6.03 5.51
C LYS A 37 8.06 5.96 4.26
N TYR A 38 6.76 5.71 4.40
CA TYR A 38 5.81 5.72 3.28
C TYR A 38 5.81 7.08 2.56
N ASN A 39 5.63 8.18 3.29
CA ASN A 39 5.58 9.52 2.72
C ASN A 39 6.87 9.85 1.95
N SER A 40 8.02 9.47 2.50
CA SER A 40 9.33 9.70 1.86
C SER A 40 9.52 8.83 0.62
N LEU A 41 9.09 7.56 0.66
CA LEU A 41 9.26 6.61 -0.43
C LEU A 41 8.30 6.89 -1.60
N ARG A 42 7.05 7.28 -1.33
CA ARG A 42 6.05 7.62 -2.35
C ARG A 42 6.53 8.72 -3.29
N LEU A 43 7.28 9.70 -2.78
CA LEU A 43 7.84 10.78 -3.60
C LEU A 43 8.83 10.30 -4.66
N LYS A 44 9.37 9.08 -4.52
CA LYS A 44 10.30 8.46 -5.46
C LYS A 44 9.61 7.60 -6.52
N GLU A 45 8.28 7.55 -6.58
CA GLU A 45 7.54 6.70 -7.51
C GLU A 45 7.99 6.83 -8.98
N ILE A 46 8.35 8.05 -9.40
CA ILE A 46 8.82 8.32 -10.76
C ILE A 46 10.12 7.57 -11.14
N ASP A 47 10.93 7.21 -10.15
CA ASP A 47 12.19 6.48 -10.33
C ASP A 47 11.95 5.00 -10.64
N TYR A 48 10.79 4.47 -10.25
CA TYR A 48 10.40 3.07 -10.42
C TYR A 48 9.39 2.88 -11.55
N LYS A 49 8.54 3.88 -11.78
CA LYS A 49 7.43 3.82 -12.74
C LYS A 49 7.89 3.40 -14.14
N THR A 50 7.23 2.36 -14.65
CA THR A 50 7.35 1.87 -16.02
C THR A 50 5.96 1.78 -16.67
N THR A 51 5.92 1.87 -18.00
CA THR A 51 4.71 1.65 -18.81
C THR A 51 4.64 0.24 -19.40
N GLU A 52 5.73 -0.51 -19.31
CA GLU A 52 5.84 -1.88 -19.82
C GLU A 52 5.35 -2.86 -18.76
N LEU A 53 4.04 -3.15 -18.77
CA LEU A 53 3.37 -4.07 -17.86
C LEU A 53 2.54 -5.06 -18.69
N SER A 54 2.60 -6.35 -18.35
CA SER A 54 1.65 -7.34 -18.85
C SER A 54 0.24 -7.05 -18.31
N GLU A 55 -0.79 -7.64 -18.92
CA GLU A 55 -2.17 -7.46 -18.43
C GLU A 55 -2.34 -7.92 -16.97
N GLU A 56 -1.72 -9.04 -16.59
CA GLU A 56 -1.71 -9.53 -15.21
C GLU A 56 -1.05 -8.53 -14.26
N GLN A 57 0.08 -7.95 -14.66
CA GLN A 57 0.80 -6.95 -13.87
C GLN A 57 0.02 -5.63 -13.75
N LYS A 58 -0.77 -5.26 -14.77
CA LYS A 58 -1.67 -4.09 -14.67
C LYS A 58 -2.78 -4.32 -13.67
N ILE A 59 -3.36 -5.53 -13.64
CA ILE A 59 -4.37 -5.91 -12.65
C ILE A 59 -3.76 -5.83 -11.25
N GLU A 60 -2.58 -6.42 -11.03
CA GLU A 60 -1.89 -6.37 -9.75
C GLU A 60 -1.57 -4.92 -9.32
N LEU A 61 -1.03 -4.11 -10.23
CA LEU A 61 -0.76 -2.70 -9.97
C LEU A 61 -2.04 -1.95 -9.55
N THR A 62 -3.15 -2.20 -10.24
CA THR A 62 -4.45 -1.58 -9.93
C THR A 62 -4.92 -1.97 -8.53
N CYS A 63 -4.78 -3.24 -8.16
CA CYS A 63 -5.09 -3.71 -6.81
C CYS A 63 -4.19 -3.05 -5.74
N LEU A 64 -2.90 -2.86 -6.02
CA LEU A 64 -1.97 -2.17 -5.11
C LEU A 64 -2.30 -0.69 -4.96
N ASP A 65 -2.61 -0.01 -6.05
CA ASP A 65 -3.05 1.39 -6.02
C ASP A 65 -4.38 1.55 -5.26
N LEU A 66 -5.32 0.62 -5.44
CA LEU A 66 -6.57 0.56 -4.67
C LEU A 66 -6.28 0.38 -3.17
N LEU A 67 -5.39 -0.54 -2.80
CA LEU A 67 -5.01 -0.76 -1.40
C LEU A 67 -4.48 0.53 -0.75
N ILE A 68 -3.59 1.25 -1.43
CA ILE A 68 -3.04 2.51 -0.94
C ILE A 68 -4.17 3.55 -0.78
N ALA A 69 -5.08 3.66 -1.74
CA ALA A 69 -6.21 4.58 -1.68
C ALA A 69 -7.18 4.26 -0.52
N LEU A 70 -7.39 2.97 -0.21
CA LEU A 70 -8.24 2.56 0.91
C LEU A 70 -7.67 3.00 2.26
N TYR A 71 -6.34 3.01 2.44
CA TYR A 71 -5.73 3.57 3.66
C TYR A 71 -5.97 5.08 3.79
N ASP A 72 -5.87 5.83 2.69
CA ASP A 72 -6.19 7.27 2.69
C ASP A 72 -7.68 7.51 3.02
N GLN A 73 -8.57 6.66 2.49
CA GLN A 73 -10.01 6.73 2.80
C GLN A 73 -10.28 6.36 4.27
N TYR A 74 -9.65 5.32 4.79
CA TYR A 74 -9.79 4.88 6.19
C TYR A 74 -9.44 6.00 7.18
N ASN A 75 -8.34 6.72 6.91
CA ASN A 75 -7.85 7.80 7.76
C ASN A 75 -8.73 9.06 7.71
N SER A 76 -9.43 9.29 6.61
CA SER A 76 -10.30 10.45 6.41
C SER A 76 -11.78 10.17 6.68
N GLU A 77 -12.19 8.90 6.75
CA GLU A 77 -13.57 8.48 6.99
C GLU A 77 -14.01 8.84 8.41
N VAL A 78 -15.20 9.42 8.54
CA VAL A 78 -15.77 9.86 9.83
C VAL A 78 -16.81 8.87 10.34
N SER A 79 -17.49 8.14 9.44
CA SER A 79 -18.48 7.13 9.79
C SER A 79 -17.81 5.84 10.28
N ASP A 80 -18.08 5.44 11.53
CA ASP A 80 -17.54 4.21 12.10
C ASP A 80 -17.94 2.96 11.31
N MET A 81 -19.18 2.91 10.80
CA MET A 81 -19.65 1.81 9.97
C MET A 81 -18.84 1.72 8.67
N ARG A 82 -18.70 2.84 7.96
CA ARG A 82 -17.98 2.87 6.69
C ARG A 82 -16.48 2.62 6.90
N ARG A 83 -15.92 3.13 8.00
CA ARG A 83 -14.53 2.87 8.40
C ARG A 83 -14.30 1.37 8.65
N SER A 84 -15.25 0.67 9.26
CA SER A 84 -15.19 -0.78 9.44
C SER A 84 -15.27 -1.55 8.11
N GLU A 85 -16.08 -1.09 7.16
CA GLU A 85 -16.15 -1.68 5.82
C GLU A 85 -14.81 -1.53 5.09
N ILE A 86 -14.26 -0.32 5.07
CA ILE A 86 -12.96 -0.02 4.46
C ILE A 86 -11.86 -0.87 5.13
N HIS A 87 -11.92 -1.05 6.45
CA HIS A 87 -10.97 -1.89 7.16
C HIS A 87 -10.99 -3.35 6.68
N ASN A 88 -12.18 -3.93 6.49
CA ASN A 88 -12.32 -5.29 5.97
C ASN A 88 -11.80 -5.39 4.52
N GLU A 89 -12.06 -4.37 3.70
CA GLU A 89 -11.54 -4.28 2.32
C GLU A 89 -10.00 -4.25 2.32
N ILE A 90 -9.38 -3.47 3.21
CA ILE A 90 -7.92 -3.40 3.38
C ILE A 90 -7.33 -4.77 3.74
N ILE A 91 -7.93 -5.49 4.71
CA ILE A 91 -7.44 -6.81 5.12
C ILE A 91 -7.51 -7.79 3.94
N ALA A 92 -8.67 -7.91 3.31
CA ALA A 92 -8.89 -8.84 2.20
C ALA A 92 -7.90 -8.60 1.06
N LEU A 93 -7.71 -7.33 0.69
CA LEU A 93 -6.82 -6.96 -0.40
C LEU A 93 -5.33 -7.14 -0.04
N SER A 94 -4.96 -6.87 1.22
CA SER A 94 -3.59 -7.11 1.72
C SER A 94 -3.23 -8.60 1.73
N GLU A 95 -4.18 -9.48 2.05
CA GLU A 95 -3.99 -10.94 1.99
C GLU A 95 -3.85 -11.44 0.55
N GLN A 96 -4.72 -10.97 -0.35
CA GLN A 96 -4.67 -11.30 -1.78
C GLN A 96 -3.32 -10.91 -2.40
N LEU A 97 -2.83 -9.70 -2.07
CA LEU A 97 -1.59 -9.13 -2.58
C LEU A 97 -0.34 -9.60 -1.82
N ARG A 98 -0.51 -10.46 -0.79
CA ARG A 98 0.57 -10.96 0.09
C ARG A 98 1.37 -9.87 0.81
N VAL A 99 0.82 -8.66 0.91
CA VAL A 99 1.44 -7.52 1.61
C VAL A 99 1.58 -7.79 3.11
N ALA A 100 0.69 -8.62 3.68
CA ALA A 100 0.68 -8.97 5.10
C ALA A 100 1.56 -10.18 5.49
N ARG A 101 2.16 -10.90 4.53
CA ARG A 101 2.80 -12.21 4.81
C ARG A 101 4.27 -12.15 5.22
N ASP A 102 4.96 -11.03 5.00
CA ASP A 102 6.40 -10.88 5.27
C ASP A 102 6.71 -9.90 6.43
N THR A 103 5.74 -9.63 7.31
CA THR A 103 5.93 -8.88 8.57
C THR A 103 5.91 -9.77 9.78
#